data_AF-A0A1X2I0M2-F1
#
_entry.id   AF-A0A1X2I0M2-F1
#
_cell.length_a   1.000
_cell.length_b   1.000
_cell.length_c   1.000
_cell.angle_alpha   90.00
_cell.angle_beta   90.00
_cell.angle_gamma   90.00
#
_symmetry.space_group_name_H-M   'P 1'
#
loop_
_entity.id
_entity.type
_entity.pdbx_description
1 polymer ?
#
loop_
_entity_poly.entity_id
_entity_poly.type
_entity_poly.pdbx_seq_one_letter_code
_entity_poly.pdbx_strand_id
1 'polypeptide(L)'
;MSNIRMLDKNEEADTEIEVSWADQQQINAFSKLNAQIDDLEEQQAKLKQEKEYLDDVAMELELADEDEPVRHKIGDAFVHIPVSEAVERVEKDSSKLGLELED
;
A
#
# COMPACT_ATOMS: atom_id res chain seq x y z
N MET A 1 -8.40 -48.60 23.73
CA MET A 1 -9.62 -47.97 24.30
C MET A 1 -9.24 -46.57 24.73
N SER A 2 -9.37 -45.59 23.84
CA SER A 2 -9.06 -44.19 24.14
C SER A 2 -10.13 -43.61 25.06
N ASN A 3 -9.75 -43.17 26.26
CA ASN A 3 -10.61 -42.33 27.08
C ASN A 3 -10.68 -40.95 26.43
N ILE A 4 -11.78 -40.68 25.73
CA ILE A 4 -12.21 -39.31 25.44
C ILE A 4 -12.63 -38.72 26.79
N ARG A 5 -11.78 -37.84 27.32
CA ARG A 5 -12.14 -36.94 28.42
C ARG A 5 -13.20 -36.01 27.85
N MET A 6 -14.48 -36.27 28.13
CA MET A 6 -15.50 -35.23 27.97
C MET A 6 -15.16 -34.14 28.97
N LEU A 7 -14.74 -32.98 28.47
CA LEU A 7 -14.66 -31.75 29.24
C LEU A 7 -16.08 -31.37 29.68
N ASP A 8 -16.22 -31.03 30.95
CA ASP A 8 -17.46 -30.59 31.56
C ASP A 8 -17.85 -29.23 30.95
N LYS A 9 -19.11 -29.06 30.52
CA LYS A 9 -19.60 -27.83 29.87
C LYS A 9 -19.53 -26.59 30.76
N ASN A 10 -19.22 -26.76 32.05
CA ASN A 10 -19.01 -25.69 33.01
C ASN A 10 -17.57 -25.13 33.05
N GLU A 11 -16.59 -25.76 32.39
CA GLU A 11 -15.23 -25.17 32.25
C GLU A 11 -15.11 -24.24 31.02
N GLU A 12 -16.12 -24.23 30.13
CA GLU A 12 -16.19 -23.32 28.98
C GLU A 12 -16.92 -22.01 29.28
N ALA A 13 -17.52 -21.88 30.47
CA ALA A 13 -18.17 -20.65 30.92
C ALA A 13 -17.19 -19.85 31.79
N ASP A 14 -17.00 -18.59 31.42
CA ASP A 14 -16.44 -17.55 32.29
C ASP A 14 -14.94 -17.58 32.60
N THR A 15 -14.12 -17.54 31.54
CA THR A 15 -13.15 -16.42 31.54
C THR A 15 -13.76 -15.27 30.75
N GLU A 16 -14.94 -14.83 31.16
CA GLU A 16 -15.48 -13.52 30.77
C GLU A 16 -14.52 -12.53 31.42
N ILE A 17 -13.49 -12.15 30.68
CA ILE A 17 -12.54 -11.14 31.12
C ILE A 17 -13.37 -9.87 31.30
N GLU A 18 -13.63 -9.48 32.54
CA GLU A 18 -14.37 -8.27 32.84
C GLU A 18 -13.59 -7.08 32.26
N VAL A 19 -14.12 -6.52 31.17
CA VAL A 19 -13.54 -5.34 30.52
C VAL A 19 -14.11 -4.11 31.21
N SER A 20 -13.26 -3.34 31.91
CA SER A 20 -13.71 -2.09 32.48
C SER A 20 -14.02 -1.07 31.38
N TRP A 21 -14.84 -0.06 31.69
CA TRP A 21 -15.11 1.00 30.72
C TRP A 21 -13.83 1.72 30.25
N ALA A 22 -12.85 1.88 31.15
CA ALA A 22 -11.54 2.46 30.80
C ALA A 22 -10.73 1.54 29.86
N ASP A 23 -10.84 0.23 30.01
CA ASP A 23 -10.22 -0.74 29.11
C ASP A 23 -10.91 -0.71 27.73
N GLN A 24 -12.24 -0.61 27.69
CA GLN A 24 -12.97 -0.48 26.43
C GLN A 24 -12.58 0.77 25.65
N GLN A 25 -12.32 1.89 26.34
CA GLN A 25 -11.80 3.10 25.69
C GLN A 25 -10.41 2.88 25.08
N GLN A 26 -9.53 2.18 25.81
CA GLN A 26 -8.19 1.84 25.31
C GLN A 26 -8.26 0.86 24.13
N ILE A 27 -9.14 -0.14 24.20
CA ILE A 27 -9.39 -1.07 23.09
C ILE A 27 -9.85 -0.31 21.85
N ASN A 28 -10.81 0.59 22.00
CA ASN A 28 -11.32 1.38 20.87
C ASN A 28 -10.24 2.30 20.27
N ALA A 29 -9.43 2.92 21.12
CA ALA A 29 -8.31 3.75 20.67
C ALA A 29 -7.27 2.90 19.92
N PHE A 30 -6.94 1.73 20.45
CA PHE A 30 -6.02 0.78 19.82
C PHE A 30 -6.56 0.30 18.47
N SER A 31 -7.82 -0.12 18.39
CA SER A 31 -8.44 -0.54 17.12
C SER A 31 -8.43 0.57 16.09
N LYS A 32 -8.70 1.82 16.50
CA LYS A 32 -8.63 2.97 15.60
C LYS A 32 -7.21 3.22 15.10
N LEU A 33 -6.21 3.17 15.97
CA LEU A 33 -4.82 3.37 15.60
C LEU A 33 -4.33 2.25 14.67
N ASN A 34 -4.69 1.00 14.95
CA ASN A 34 -4.35 -0.11 14.06
C ASN A 34 -4.96 0.06 12.67
N ALA A 35 -6.25 0.40 12.58
CA ALA A 35 -6.87 0.65 11.27
C ALA A 35 -6.16 1.78 10.51
N GLN A 36 -5.73 2.84 11.21
CA GLN A 36 -4.95 3.92 10.60
C GLN A 36 -3.56 3.45 10.14
N ILE A 37 -2.90 2.59 10.90
CA ILE A 37 -1.62 2.00 10.52
C ILE A 37 -1.79 1.13 9.27
N ASP A 38 -2.79 0.25 9.26
CA ASP A 38 -3.08 -0.62 8.12
C ASP A 38 -3.35 0.21 6.85
N ASP A 39 -4.14 1.28 6.96
CA ASP A 39 -4.42 2.21 5.85
C ASP A 39 -3.14 2.90 5.33
N LEU A 40 -2.24 3.31 6.24
CA LEU A 40 -0.97 3.95 5.89
C LEU A 40 0.02 2.96 5.27
N GLU A 41 0.08 1.73 5.78
CA GLU A 41 0.89 0.66 5.22
C GLU A 41 0.44 0.29 3.80
N GLU A 42 -0.88 0.23 3.56
CA GLU A 42 -1.43 0.01 2.21
C GLU A 42 -1.07 1.16 1.27
N GLN A 43 -1.18 2.41 1.71
CA GLN A 43 -0.77 3.58 0.93
C GLN A 43 0.72 3.54 0.59
N GLN A 44 1.57 3.22 1.57
CA GLN A 44 3.01 3.12 1.36
C GLN A 44 3.35 1.99 0.38
N ALA A 45 2.67 0.85 0.46
CA ALA A 45 2.86 -0.26 -0.47
C ALA A 45 2.50 0.15 -1.91
N LYS A 46 1.39 0.88 -2.11
CA LYS A 46 1.00 1.41 -3.43
C LYS A 46 2.03 2.38 -3.99
N LEU A 47 2.52 3.31 -3.17
CA LEU A 47 3.56 4.27 -3.59
C LEU A 47 4.85 3.55 -3.99
N LYS A 48 5.29 2.53 -3.23
CA LYS A 48 6.47 1.73 -3.59
C LYS A 48 6.30 1.02 -4.93
N GLN A 49 5.11 0.45 -5.17
CA GLN A 49 4.79 -0.19 -6.45
C GLN A 49 4.77 0.81 -7.61
N GLU A 50 4.21 2.00 -7.41
CA GLU A 50 4.22 3.07 -8.42
C GLU A 50 5.64 3.56 -8.74
N LYS A 51 6.52 3.62 -7.73
CA LYS A 51 7.94 3.92 -7.93
C LYS A 51 8.63 2.87 -8.81
N GLU A 52 8.42 1.59 -8.51
CA GLU A 52 8.97 0.49 -9.32
C GLU A 52 8.51 0.58 -10.77
N TYR A 53 7.23 0.92 -11.00
CA TYR A 53 6.72 1.15 -12.36
C TYR A 53 7.36 2.34 -13.06
N LEU A 54 7.63 3.44 -12.35
CA LEU A 54 8.34 4.58 -12.93
C LEU A 54 9.79 4.23 -13.26
N ASP A 55 10.47 3.47 -12.41
CA ASP A 55 11.84 3.01 -12.63
C ASP A 55 11.91 2.06 -13.85
N ASP A 56 10.95 1.14 -13.98
CA ASP A 56 10.80 0.27 -15.16
C ASP A 56 10.57 1.08 -16.44
N VAL A 57 9.65 2.05 -16.41
CA VAL A 57 9.37 2.91 -17.57
C VAL A 57 10.60 3.76 -17.93
N ALA A 58 11.36 4.26 -16.95
CA ALA A 58 12.58 4.99 -17.19
C ALA A 58 13.61 4.13 -17.93
N MET A 59 13.83 2.89 -17.49
CA MET A 59 14.74 1.94 -18.17
C MET A 59 14.29 1.64 -19.60
N GLU A 60 12.99 1.47 -19.83
CA GLU A 60 12.47 1.23 -21.19
C GLU A 60 12.61 2.46 -22.09
N LEU A 61 12.45 3.68 -21.55
CA LEU A 61 12.66 4.93 -22.29
C LEU A 61 14.13 5.13 -22.68
N GLU A 62 15.09 4.69 -21.85
CA GLU A 62 16.52 4.72 -22.20
C GLU A 62 16.87 3.84 -23.42
N LEU A 63 16.06 2.80 -23.67
CA LEU A 63 16.22 1.90 -24.82
C LEU A 63 15.42 2.34 -26.06
N ALA A 64 14.56 3.35 -25.92
CA ALA A 64 13.72 3.84 -27.01
C ALA A 64 14.53 4.64 -28.05
N ASP A 65 14.10 4.58 -29.31
CA ASP A 65 14.68 5.40 -30.36
C ASP A 65 14.27 6.87 -30.17
N GLU A 66 15.24 7.78 -30.08
CA GLU A 66 15.01 9.22 -29.86
C GLU A 66 14.17 9.86 -30.98
N ASP A 67 14.18 9.28 -32.19
CA ASP A 67 13.44 9.76 -33.35
C ASP A 67 11.98 9.25 -33.41
N GLU A 68 11.60 8.28 -32.58
CA GLU A 68 10.23 7.74 -32.53
C GLU A 68 9.43 8.30 -31.33
N PRO A 69 8.24 8.89 -31.56
CA PRO A 69 7.44 9.42 -30.47
C PRO A 69 6.75 8.30 -29.67
N VAL A 70 6.76 8.44 -28.34
CA VAL A 70 6.17 7.47 -27.41
C VAL A 70 4.74 7.85 -27.05
N ARG A 71 3.92 6.84 -26.71
CA ARG A 71 2.52 7.04 -26.32
C ARG A 71 2.41 7.30 -24.83
N HIS A 72 2.03 8.52 -24.47
CA HIS A 72 1.75 8.92 -23.10
C HIS A 72 0.24 8.92 -22.84
N LYS A 73 -0.17 8.30 -21.73
CA LYS A 73 -1.59 8.18 -21.35
C LYS A 73 -2.02 9.40 -20.54
N ILE A 74 -3.11 10.06 -20.96
CA ILE A 74 -3.75 11.16 -20.24
C ILE A 74 -5.24 10.81 -20.08
N GLY A 75 -5.66 10.48 -18.86
CA GLY A 75 -7.01 9.98 -18.60
C GLY A 75 -7.27 8.69 -19.39
N ASP A 76 -8.22 8.75 -20.33
CA ASP A 76 -8.61 7.62 -21.18
C ASP A 76 -8.00 7.67 -22.61
N ALA A 77 -7.18 8.67 -22.90
CA ALA A 77 -6.58 8.87 -24.22
C ALA A 77 -5.05 8.67 -24.20
N PHE A 78 -4.48 8.33 -25.35
CA PHE A 78 -3.03 8.30 -25.56
C PHE A 78 -2.63 9.38 -26.55
N VAL A 79 -1.59 10.14 -26.21
CA VAL A 79 -0.98 11.16 -27.05
C VAL A 79 0.46 10.78 -27.35
N HIS A 80 0.93 11.14 -28.55
CA HIS A 80 2.33 10.95 -28.91
C HIS A 80 3.14 12.13 -28.40
N ILE A 81 4.17 11.85 -27.62
CA ILE A 81 5.13 12.84 -27.13
C ILE A 81 6.55 12.42 -27.52
N PRO A 82 7.49 13.36 -27.69
CA PRO A 82 8.91 13.03 -27.88
C PRO A 82 9.45 12.25 -26.68
N VAL A 83 10.44 11.39 -26.92
CA VAL A 83 11.13 10.63 -25.85
C VAL A 83 11.71 11.56 -24.80
N SER A 84 12.31 12.67 -25.20
CA SER A 84 12.87 13.67 -24.28
C SER A 84 11.83 14.25 -23.31
N GLU A 85 10.62 14.54 -23.80
CA GLU A 85 9.52 15.02 -22.95
C GLU A 85 9.01 13.92 -22.01
N ALA A 86 9.00 12.66 -22.46
CA ALA A 86 8.62 11.53 -21.63
C ALA A 86 9.60 11.31 -20.47
N VAL A 87 10.90 11.42 -20.74
CA VAL A 87 11.96 11.29 -19.72
C VAL A 87 11.83 12.37 -18.65
N GLU A 88 11.70 13.65 -19.05
CA GLU A 88 11.54 14.75 -18.09
C GLU A 88 10.31 14.57 -17.18
N ARG A 89 9.21 14.05 -17.74
CA ARG A 89 8.00 13.75 -16.96
C ARG A 89 8.22 12.62 -15.97
N VAL A 90 8.84 11.53 -16.40
CA VAL A 90 9.15 10.37 -15.53
C VAL A 90 10.09 10.78 -14.40
N GLU A 91 11.12 11.58 -14.67
CA GLU A 91 12.03 12.10 -13.64
C GLU A 91 11.31 12.98 -12.61
N LYS A 92 10.41 13.86 -13.09
CA LYS A 92 9.61 14.72 -12.23
C LYS A 92 8.66 13.92 -11.34
N ASP A 93 7.99 12.93 -11.90
CA ASP A 93 7.07 12.07 -11.17
C ASP A 93 7.82 11.20 -10.16
N SER A 94 8.96 10.62 -10.54
CA SER A 94 9.82 9.85 -9.63
C SER A 94 10.36 10.70 -8.48
N SER A 95 10.76 11.95 -8.76
CA SER A 95 11.19 12.90 -7.71
C SER A 95 10.06 13.26 -6.75
N LYS A 96 8.85 13.51 -7.27
CA LYS A 96 7.66 13.80 -6.45
C LYS A 96 7.31 12.60 -5.56
N LEU A 97 7.34 11.41 -6.12
CA LEU A 97 7.00 10.17 -5.42
C LEU A 97 8.07 9.78 -4.40
N GLY A 98 9.33 10.11 -4.68
CA GLY A 98 10.44 10.02 -3.72
C GLY A 98 10.21 10.88 -2.48
N LEU A 99 9.77 12.13 -2.64
CA LEU A 99 9.43 13.01 -1.53
C LEU A 99 8.23 12.50 -0.73
N GLU A 100 7.18 12.00 -1.41
CA GLU A 100 6.00 11.42 -0.75
C GLU A 100 6.28 10.12 0.01
N LEU A 101 7.37 9.40 -0.32
CA LEU A 101 7.81 8.20 0.41
C LEU A 101 8.72 8.51 1.62
N GLU A 102 9.29 9.71 1.68
CA GLU A 102 10.14 10.16 2.80
C GLU A 102 9.34 10.78 3.94
N ASP A 103 8.12 11.25 3.67
CA ASP A 103 7.14 11.77 4.66
C ASP A 103 6.31 10.66 5.34
#